data_AF-A0A0M2RWA9-F1
#
_entry.id   AF-A0A0M2RWA9-F1
#
_cell.length_a   1.000
_cell.length_b   1.000
_cell.length_c   1.000
_cell.angle_alpha   90.00
_cell.angle_beta   90.00
_cell.angle_gamma   90.00
#
_symmetry.space_group_name_H-M   'P 1'
#
loop_
_entity.id
_entity.type
_entity.pdbx_description
1 polymer ?
#
loop_
_entity_poly.entity_id
_entity_poly.type
_entity_poly.pdbx_seq_one_letter_code
_entity_poly.pdbx_strand_id
1 'polypeptide(L)'
;MVRKVKRLLAAVAAGALAALCTLTLADAPAAQAAPKPKLPPAGVDITGDRLDQPLQLRADSRPAEVNAVIDQVKWLGQTGQQRGPGAKDLGPKYTVVVLTGGNPAKTYDLYPLAKGGPRVYRPAKQPDLSKPRAGWFFGRLNMSETLRGVGVPLEKQFDTLSGGIGGGERVIPEEALDPVQDIGTAMDELQRLLLLNVGVVVIITAGLAGIALLIRRRTR
;
A
#
# COMPACT_ATOMS: atom_id res chain seq x y z
N MET A 1 26.14 -55.07 -5.73
CA MET A 1 25.70 -53.83 -5.03
C MET A 1 24.20 -53.55 -5.13
N VAL A 2 23.45 -54.13 -6.07
CA VAL A 2 22.00 -53.85 -6.30
C VAL A 2 21.05 -54.35 -5.17
N ARG A 3 21.46 -55.36 -4.38
CA ARG A 3 20.63 -55.91 -3.29
C ARG A 3 20.60 -55.05 -2.02
N LYS A 4 21.64 -54.25 -1.75
CA LYS A 4 21.68 -53.34 -0.59
C LYS A 4 20.79 -52.09 -0.83
N VAL A 5 20.70 -51.62 -2.07
CA VAL A 5 19.87 -50.45 -2.44
C VAL A 5 18.38 -50.75 -2.33
N LYS A 6 17.94 -51.98 -2.67
CA LYS A 6 16.53 -52.39 -2.53
C LYS A 6 16.04 -52.44 -1.07
N ARG A 7 16.93 -52.75 -0.11
CA ARG A 7 16.57 -52.78 1.32
C ARG A 7 16.51 -51.38 1.94
N LEU A 8 17.35 -50.46 1.48
CA LEU A 8 17.30 -49.05 1.89
C LEU A 8 16.03 -48.35 1.38
N LEU A 9 15.60 -48.65 0.15
CA LEU A 9 14.34 -48.11 -0.40
C LEU A 9 13.09 -48.62 0.35
N ALA A 10 13.10 -49.87 0.82
CA ALA A 10 12.00 -50.42 1.61
C ALA A 10 11.90 -49.81 3.02
N ALA A 11 13.04 -49.45 3.64
CA ALA A 11 13.06 -48.81 4.96
C ALA A 11 12.60 -47.34 4.92
N VAL A 12 12.87 -46.62 3.83
CA VAL A 12 12.41 -45.22 3.64
C VAL A 12 10.91 -45.16 3.34
N ALA A 13 10.35 -46.15 2.64
CA ALA A 13 8.91 -46.21 2.36
C ALA A 13 8.07 -46.53 3.62
N ALA A 14 8.60 -47.32 4.56
CA ALA A 14 7.90 -47.66 5.81
C ALA A 14 7.92 -46.50 6.84
N GLY A 15 8.94 -45.63 6.81
CA GLY A 15 8.99 -44.43 7.66
C GLY A 15 8.03 -43.32 7.22
N ALA A 16 7.67 -43.28 5.94
CA ALA A 16 6.78 -42.24 5.39
C ALA A 16 5.29 -42.48 5.71
N LEU A 17 4.86 -43.71 5.98
CA LEU A 17 3.46 -44.03 6.29
C LEU A 17 3.09 -43.89 7.79
N ALA A 18 4.07 -43.89 8.70
CA ALA A 18 3.82 -43.72 10.14
C ALA A 18 3.69 -42.24 10.57
N ALA A 19 4.16 -41.29 9.75
CA ALA A 19 4.04 -39.85 10.00
C ALA A 19 2.71 -39.24 9.53
N LEU A 20 1.87 -40.02 8.83
CA LEU A 20 0.59 -39.56 8.26
C LEU A 20 -0.63 -39.81 9.16
N CYS A 21 -0.48 -40.53 10.28
CA CYS A 21 -1.61 -40.94 11.13
C CYS A 21 -1.67 -40.26 12.52
N THR A 22 -0.83 -39.27 12.81
CA THR A 22 -0.80 -38.56 14.12
C THR A 22 -1.28 -37.11 14.08
N LEU A 23 -1.82 -36.65 12.95
CA LEU A 23 -2.28 -35.26 12.75
C LEU A 23 -3.81 -35.06 12.79
N THR A 24 -4.59 -36.06 13.20
CA THR A 24 -6.07 -35.97 13.18
C THR A 24 -6.73 -35.69 14.53
N LEU A 25 -5.97 -35.24 15.54
CA LEU A 25 -6.48 -34.84 16.87
C LEU A 25 -5.99 -33.44 17.25
N ALA A 26 -6.16 -32.47 16.34
CA ALA A 26 -5.96 -31.06 16.65
C ALA A 26 -7.30 -30.32 16.51
N ASP A 27 -7.79 -29.89 17.67
CA ASP A 27 -8.75 -28.82 17.94
C ASP A 27 -9.80 -28.51 16.88
N ALA A 28 -11.06 -28.74 17.28
CA ALA A 28 -12.20 -28.03 16.72
C ALA A 28 -11.88 -26.52 16.71
N PRO A 29 -11.93 -25.83 15.56
CA PRO A 29 -11.75 -24.39 15.55
C PRO A 29 -12.91 -23.81 16.36
N ALA A 30 -12.56 -23.19 17.49
CA ALA A 30 -13.48 -22.33 18.21
C ALA A 30 -14.12 -21.39 17.18
N ALA A 31 -15.45 -21.34 17.17
CA ALA A 31 -16.22 -20.44 16.33
C ALA A 31 -15.86 -18.99 16.68
N GLN A 32 -14.77 -18.49 16.08
CA GLN A 32 -14.48 -17.08 16.05
C GLN A 32 -15.59 -16.43 15.26
N ALA A 33 -16.41 -15.65 15.98
CA ALA A 33 -17.42 -14.80 15.39
C ALA A 33 -16.81 -14.10 14.17
N ALA A 34 -17.38 -14.37 13.00
CA ALA A 34 -16.94 -13.76 11.75
C ALA A 34 -16.89 -12.23 11.98
N PRO A 35 -15.78 -11.55 11.59
CA PRO A 35 -15.69 -10.11 11.73
C PRO A 35 -16.91 -9.46 11.08
N LYS A 36 -17.66 -8.67 11.85
CA LYS A 36 -18.81 -7.94 11.32
C LYS A 36 -18.34 -7.15 10.08
N PRO A 37 -19.06 -7.21 8.95
CA PRO A 37 -18.70 -6.49 7.74
C PRO A 37 -18.51 -5.01 8.09
N LYS A 38 -17.32 -4.47 7.82
CA LYS A 38 -17.02 -3.07 8.04
C LYS A 38 -17.80 -2.28 6.99
N LEU A 39 -18.87 -1.60 7.40
CA LEU A 39 -19.64 -0.77 6.49
C LEU A 39 -18.71 0.28 5.85
N PRO A 40 -18.86 0.53 4.54
CA PRO A 40 -18.09 1.56 3.87
C PRO A 40 -18.42 2.94 4.47
N PRO A 41 -17.48 3.90 4.42
CA PRO A 41 -17.75 5.27 4.82
C PRO A 41 -18.87 5.86 3.97
N ALA A 42 -19.87 6.46 4.61
CA ALA A 42 -21.00 7.09 3.94
C ALA A 42 -20.70 8.54 3.52
N GLY A 43 -19.70 9.17 4.14
CA GLY A 43 -19.36 10.56 3.89
C GLY A 43 -18.42 11.14 4.93
N VAL A 44 -18.18 12.43 4.80
CA VAL A 44 -17.34 13.21 5.70
C VAL A 44 -17.98 14.58 5.90
N ASP A 45 -18.06 15.03 7.14
CA ASP A 45 -18.40 16.42 7.47
C ASP A 45 -17.14 17.16 7.91
N ILE A 46 -16.87 18.30 7.31
CA ILE A 46 -15.71 19.14 7.59
C ILE A 46 -16.18 20.47 8.15
N THR A 47 -15.64 20.83 9.31
CA THR A 47 -15.85 22.13 9.96
C THR A 47 -14.49 22.74 10.25
N GLY A 48 -14.38 24.05 10.38
CA GLY A 48 -13.10 24.64 10.76
C GLY A 48 -13.00 26.12 10.48
N ASP A 49 -11.79 26.62 10.66
CA ASP A 49 -11.49 28.04 10.50
C ASP A 49 -11.74 28.48 9.05
N ARG A 50 -12.36 29.66 8.89
CA ARG A 50 -12.72 30.26 7.59
C ARG A 50 -13.82 29.51 6.81
N LEU A 51 -14.48 28.51 7.40
CA LEU A 51 -15.70 27.90 6.84
C LEU A 51 -16.94 28.44 7.56
N ASP A 52 -17.78 29.21 6.86
CA ASP A 52 -19.02 29.75 7.42
C ASP A 52 -20.09 28.68 7.64
N GLN A 53 -20.07 27.62 6.85
CA GLN A 53 -20.97 26.47 6.96
C GLN A 53 -20.17 25.16 6.92
N PRO A 54 -20.61 24.12 7.67
CA PRO A 54 -20.03 22.79 7.57
C PRO A 54 -20.07 22.27 6.13
N LEU A 55 -18.92 21.87 5.61
CA LEU A 55 -18.83 21.22 4.30
C LEU A 55 -19.21 19.75 4.46
N GLN A 56 -20.34 19.36 3.85
CA GLN A 56 -20.83 17.99 3.89
C GLN A 56 -20.51 17.27 2.58
N LEU A 57 -19.65 16.27 2.65
CA LEU A 57 -19.30 15.40 1.55
C LEU A 57 -19.99 14.05 1.75
N ARG A 58 -20.60 13.51 0.69
CA ARG A 58 -21.31 12.23 0.72
C ARG A 58 -20.74 11.31 -0.34
N ALA A 59 -20.59 10.03 0.00
CA ALA A 59 -20.01 9.05 -0.90
C ALA A 59 -20.86 8.84 -2.15
N ASP A 60 -22.18 9.01 -2.04
CA ASP A 60 -23.13 8.82 -3.14
C ASP A 60 -22.98 9.87 -4.26
N SER A 61 -22.58 11.10 -3.90
CA SER A 61 -22.43 12.20 -4.86
C SER A 61 -20.98 12.48 -5.24
N ARG A 62 -20.06 12.38 -4.28
CA ARG A 62 -18.64 12.73 -4.45
C ARG A 62 -17.70 11.68 -3.86
N PRO A 63 -17.71 10.43 -4.39
CA PRO A 63 -16.95 9.33 -3.81
C PRO A 63 -15.43 9.57 -3.82
N ALA A 64 -14.91 10.20 -4.88
CA ALA A 64 -13.47 10.50 -4.99
C ALA A 64 -13.00 11.49 -3.92
N GLU A 65 -13.74 12.57 -3.69
CA GLU A 65 -13.45 13.59 -2.68
C GLU A 65 -13.53 13.01 -1.26
N VAL A 66 -14.57 12.22 -0.98
CA VAL A 66 -14.73 11.54 0.31
C VAL A 66 -13.56 10.61 0.59
N ASN A 67 -13.17 9.79 -0.40
CA ASN A 67 -12.02 8.90 -0.26
C ASN A 67 -10.72 9.68 -0.07
N ALA A 68 -10.51 10.77 -0.81
CA ALA A 68 -9.31 11.60 -0.68
C ALA A 68 -9.16 12.17 0.74
N VAL A 69 -10.25 12.63 1.36
CA VAL A 69 -10.24 13.15 2.74
C VAL A 69 -10.05 12.02 3.74
N ILE A 70 -10.72 10.87 3.58
CA ILE A 70 -10.56 9.72 4.47
C ILE A 70 -9.13 9.19 4.40
N ASP A 71 -8.50 9.23 3.24
CA ASP A 71 -7.11 8.83 3.02
C ASP A 71 -6.11 9.64 3.84
N GLN A 72 -6.48 10.85 4.28
CA GLN A 72 -5.66 11.66 5.19
C GLN A 72 -5.59 11.07 6.60
N VAL A 73 -6.60 10.32 7.04
CA VAL A 73 -6.74 9.83 8.42
C VAL A 73 -6.80 8.30 8.54
N LYS A 74 -7.04 7.56 7.46
CA LYS A 74 -7.21 6.09 7.52
C LYS A 74 -5.96 5.33 7.95
N TRP A 75 -4.79 5.91 7.72
CA TRP A 75 -3.49 5.29 8.00
C TRP A 75 -3.03 5.47 9.45
N LEU A 76 -3.75 6.29 10.24
CA LEU A 76 -3.36 6.59 11.62
C LEU A 76 -3.36 5.33 12.47
N GLY A 77 -2.21 5.03 13.08
CA GLY A 77 -2.05 3.89 13.95
C GLY A 77 -2.83 3.99 15.27
N GLN A 78 -2.71 2.95 16.10
CA GLN A 78 -3.37 2.93 17.41
C GLN A 78 -2.73 3.92 18.40
N THR A 79 -1.43 4.15 18.32
CA THR A 79 -0.68 5.02 19.24
C THR A 79 -0.15 6.24 18.52
N GLY A 80 -0.51 7.43 19.00
CA GLY A 80 0.06 8.70 18.55
C GLY A 80 1.00 9.31 19.59
N GLN A 81 1.68 10.38 19.21
CA GLN A 81 2.49 11.19 20.11
C GLN A 81 1.58 11.84 21.17
N GLN A 82 1.96 11.79 22.44
CA GLN A 82 1.15 12.40 23.51
C GLN A 82 1.22 13.93 23.46
N ARG A 83 2.39 14.46 23.07
CA ARG A 83 2.64 15.90 22.99
C ARG A 83 2.64 16.33 21.53
N GLY A 84 1.76 17.29 21.22
CA GLY A 84 1.69 17.92 19.92
C GLY A 84 2.64 19.11 19.79
N PRO A 85 2.67 19.74 18.60
CA PRO A 85 3.28 21.05 18.40
C PRO A 85 2.67 22.11 19.35
N GLY A 86 3.38 23.22 19.54
CA GLY A 86 2.84 24.36 20.27
C GLY A 86 1.62 24.96 19.55
N ALA A 87 0.67 25.54 20.29
CA ALA A 87 -0.54 26.11 19.70
C ALA A 87 -0.26 27.18 18.62
N LYS A 88 0.79 27.98 18.82
CA LYS A 88 1.27 28.98 17.85
C LYS A 88 1.80 28.39 16.54
N ASP A 89 2.12 27.10 16.54
CA ASP A 89 2.73 26.38 15.42
C ASP A 89 1.71 25.50 14.67
N LEU A 90 0.42 25.51 15.04
CA LEU A 90 -0.58 24.61 14.45
C LEU A 90 -1.28 25.17 13.20
N GLY A 91 -1.36 26.49 13.03
CA GLY A 91 -2.12 27.09 11.93
C GLY A 91 -3.64 26.84 12.09
N PRO A 92 -4.42 26.93 10.99
CA PRO A 92 -5.87 26.77 11.03
C PRO A 92 -6.28 25.34 11.35
N LYS A 93 -7.35 25.19 12.15
CA LYS A 93 -7.91 23.90 12.54
C LYS A 93 -9.11 23.54 11.66
N TYR A 94 -9.10 22.30 11.15
CA TYR A 94 -10.25 21.69 10.47
C TYR A 94 -10.65 20.39 11.14
N THR A 95 -11.84 20.35 11.74
CA THR A 95 -12.41 19.15 12.35
C THR A 95 -13.16 18.35 11.29
N VAL A 96 -12.73 17.11 11.11
CA VAL A 96 -13.25 16.15 10.15
C VAL A 96 -13.97 15.04 10.89
N VAL A 97 -15.26 14.86 10.57
CA VAL A 97 -16.12 13.80 11.09
C VAL A 97 -16.39 12.80 9.98
N VAL A 98 -15.90 11.57 10.14
CA VAL A 98 -16.13 10.47 9.20
C VAL A 98 -17.45 9.80 9.56
N LEU A 99 -18.32 9.67 8.56
CA LEU A 99 -19.62 9.02 8.68
C LEU A 99 -19.54 7.56 8.21
N THR A 100 -20.18 6.65 8.93
CA THR A 100 -20.32 5.25 8.52
C THR A 100 -21.80 4.88 8.59
N GLY A 101 -22.38 4.41 7.47
CA GLY A 101 -23.83 4.18 7.38
C GLY A 101 -24.67 5.42 7.72
N GLY A 102 -24.18 6.62 7.38
CA GLY A 102 -24.85 7.90 7.64
C GLY A 102 -24.65 8.47 9.05
N ASN A 103 -24.07 7.72 9.98
CA ASN A 103 -23.88 8.15 11.36
C ASN A 103 -22.43 8.59 11.63
N PRO A 104 -22.19 9.61 12.48
CA PRO A 104 -20.86 9.97 12.94
C PRO A 104 -20.14 8.78 13.59
N ALA A 105 -19.01 8.39 13.01
CA ALA A 105 -18.21 7.28 13.52
C ALA A 105 -16.92 7.78 14.18
N LYS A 106 -16.15 8.63 13.48
CA LYS A 106 -14.84 9.07 13.97
C LYS A 106 -14.63 10.56 13.74
N THR A 107 -13.93 11.19 14.67
CA THR A 107 -13.58 12.61 14.60
C THR A 107 -12.06 12.78 14.67
N TYR A 108 -11.54 13.65 13.82
CA TYR A 108 -10.13 14.04 13.74
C TYR A 108 -10.00 15.54 13.55
N ASP A 109 -9.01 16.16 14.19
CA ASP A 109 -8.65 17.55 13.94
C ASP A 109 -7.42 17.59 13.03
N LEU A 110 -7.56 18.22 11.88
CA LEU A 110 -6.52 18.40 10.88
C LEU A 110 -5.94 19.81 10.97
N TYR A 111 -4.62 19.87 10.84
CA TYR A 111 -3.84 21.10 10.85
C TYR A 111 -2.94 21.09 9.61
N PRO A 112 -3.45 21.51 8.45
CA PRO A 112 -2.73 21.41 7.19
C PRO A 112 -1.48 22.30 7.14
N LEU A 113 -1.51 23.46 7.80
CA LEU A 113 -0.43 24.46 7.76
C LEU A 113 0.38 24.52 9.06
N ALA A 114 0.46 23.40 9.79
CA ALA A 114 1.27 23.32 10.99
C ALA A 114 2.78 23.44 10.65
N LYS A 115 3.53 24.11 11.52
CA LYS A 115 4.98 24.26 11.39
C LYS A 115 5.66 22.90 11.51
N GLY A 116 6.55 22.61 10.56
CA GLY A 116 7.21 21.30 10.48
C GLY A 116 6.37 20.22 9.79
N GLY A 117 5.30 20.62 9.10
CA GLY A 117 4.47 19.78 8.26
C GLY A 117 3.07 19.53 8.83
N PRO A 118 2.14 19.01 8.01
CA PRO A 118 0.76 18.80 8.40
C PRO A 118 0.64 17.92 9.65
N ARG A 119 -0.37 18.19 10.48
CA ARG A 119 -0.62 17.45 11.73
C ARG A 119 -2.05 16.99 11.82
N VAL A 120 -2.23 15.85 12.47
CA VAL A 120 -3.55 15.31 12.81
C VAL A 120 -3.60 15.04 14.29
N TYR A 121 -4.67 15.48 14.94
CA TYR A 121 -4.99 15.11 16.30
C TYR A 121 -6.22 14.21 16.31
N ARG A 122 -6.12 13.07 17.00
CA ARG A 122 -7.27 12.21 17.25
C ARG A 122 -7.73 12.42 18.70
N PRO A 123 -8.92 12.97 18.94
CA PRO A 123 -9.50 13.08 20.27
C PRO A 123 -9.75 11.72 20.92
N ALA A 124 -9.68 11.64 22.25
CA ALA A 124 -10.02 10.42 22.99
C ALA A 124 -11.53 10.12 22.99
N LYS A 125 -12.36 11.17 22.91
CA LYS A 125 -13.81 11.05 22.81
C LYS A 125 -14.16 10.91 21.33
N GLN A 126 -14.69 9.76 20.94
CA GLN A 126 -15.15 9.51 19.57
C GLN A 126 -16.69 9.37 19.55
N PRO A 127 -17.35 9.74 18.43
CA PRO A 127 -18.80 9.62 18.29
C PRO A 127 -19.32 8.17 18.33
N ASP A 128 -18.53 7.21 17.85
CA ASP A 128 -18.84 5.76 17.90
C ASP A 128 -18.76 5.15 19.31
N LEU A 129 -18.66 5.97 20.36
CA LEU A 129 -18.45 5.59 21.76
C LEU A 129 -17.14 4.82 22.02
N SER A 130 -16.28 4.66 21.01
CA SER A 130 -14.95 4.12 21.21
C SER A 130 -14.11 5.12 22.01
N LYS A 131 -13.19 4.59 22.80
CA LYS A 131 -12.30 5.39 23.67
C LYS A 131 -10.84 5.16 23.25
N PRO A 132 -10.45 5.49 22.00
CA PRO A 132 -9.06 5.38 21.59
C PRO A 132 -8.22 6.35 22.42
N ARG A 133 -6.93 6.03 22.57
CA ARG A 133 -5.99 6.97 23.18
C ARG A 133 -5.90 8.23 22.32
N ALA A 134 -6.06 9.39 22.95
CA ALA A 134 -5.78 10.67 22.31
C ALA A 134 -4.32 10.71 21.86
N GLY A 135 -4.08 11.27 20.69
CA GLY A 135 -2.73 11.31 20.15
C GLY A 135 -2.59 12.24 18.97
N TRP A 136 -1.37 12.74 18.83
CA TRP A 136 -0.89 13.53 17.71
C TRP A 136 -0.19 12.64 16.70
N PHE A 137 -0.43 12.93 15.44
CA PHE A 137 0.12 12.22 14.31
C PHE A 137 0.66 13.24 13.31
N PHE A 138 1.66 12.83 12.55
CA PHE A 138 1.98 13.53 11.31
C PHE A 138 0.80 13.38 10.36
N GLY A 139 0.53 14.40 9.55
CA GLY A 139 -0.39 14.34 8.44
C GLY A 139 0.34 13.96 7.15
N ARG A 140 -0.41 13.71 6.07
CA ARG A 140 0.20 13.57 4.74
C ARG A 140 0.58 14.94 4.21
N LEU A 141 1.62 14.98 3.38
CA LEU A 141 2.14 16.23 2.83
C LEU A 141 1.16 16.92 1.86
N ASN A 142 0.29 16.16 1.18
CA ASN A 142 -0.73 16.69 0.28
C ASN A 142 -2.04 17.09 0.98
N MET A 143 -2.04 17.25 2.32
CA MET A 143 -3.25 17.53 3.08
C MET A 143 -3.87 18.88 2.73
N SER A 144 -3.06 19.93 2.57
CA SER A 144 -3.60 21.26 2.27
C SER A 144 -4.23 21.30 0.88
N GLU A 145 -3.59 20.66 -0.09
CA GLU A 145 -4.12 20.47 -1.45
C GLU A 145 -5.43 19.67 -1.45
N THR A 146 -5.47 18.55 -0.72
CA THR A 146 -6.67 17.71 -0.63
C THR A 146 -7.85 18.49 -0.04
N LEU A 147 -7.63 19.22 1.06
CA LEU A 147 -8.68 20.02 1.70
C LEU A 147 -9.15 21.16 0.80
N ARG A 148 -8.23 21.83 0.09
CA ARG A 148 -8.58 22.86 -0.89
C ARG A 148 -9.42 22.30 -2.04
N GLY A 149 -9.05 21.13 -2.56
CA GLY A 149 -9.75 20.47 -3.66
C GLY A 149 -11.23 20.17 -3.35
N VAL A 150 -11.56 19.92 -2.07
CA VAL A 150 -12.95 19.70 -1.64
C VAL A 150 -13.71 20.98 -1.27
N GLY A 151 -13.05 22.14 -1.32
CA GLY A 151 -13.67 23.46 -1.09
C GLY A 151 -13.30 24.12 0.24
N VAL A 152 -12.30 23.64 0.98
CA VAL A 152 -11.80 24.34 2.17
C VAL A 152 -11.01 25.59 1.74
N PRO A 153 -11.32 26.79 2.26
CA PRO A 153 -10.67 28.04 1.87
C PRO A 153 -9.28 28.19 2.51
N LEU A 154 -8.31 27.47 1.93
CA LEU A 154 -6.90 27.54 2.29
C LEU A 154 -6.12 28.38 1.27
N GLU A 155 -5.08 29.10 1.70
CA GLU A 155 -4.19 29.84 0.80
C GLU A 155 -3.38 28.89 -0.08
N LYS A 156 -3.18 29.23 -1.37
CA LYS A 156 -2.49 28.37 -2.33
C LYS A 156 -1.01 28.28 -1.99
N GLN A 157 -0.62 27.16 -1.39
CA GLN A 157 0.76 26.80 -1.14
C GLN A 157 1.10 25.63 -2.04
N PHE A 158 2.27 25.70 -2.68
CA PHE A 158 2.81 24.57 -3.42
C PHE A 158 3.34 23.58 -2.38
N ASP A 159 2.48 22.68 -1.91
CA ASP A 159 2.92 21.52 -1.16
C ASP A 159 3.76 20.68 -2.12
N THR A 160 5.09 20.79 -2.02
CA THR A 160 6.03 20.16 -2.95
C THR A 160 6.02 18.65 -2.77
N LEU A 161 5.00 17.97 -3.31
CA LEU A 161 4.99 16.60 -3.80
C LEU A 161 3.90 16.42 -4.87
N SER A 162 3.83 17.35 -5.82
CA SER A 162 3.32 17.01 -7.16
C SER A 162 4.42 16.22 -7.87
N GLY A 163 4.49 14.91 -7.59
CA GLY A 163 5.60 14.08 -8.03
C GLY A 163 5.63 12.68 -7.41
N GLY A 164 4.46 12.08 -7.18
CA GLY A 164 4.32 10.67 -6.82
C GLY A 164 3.75 9.91 -8.01
N ILE A 165 4.61 9.12 -8.67
CA ILE A 165 4.39 8.14 -9.74
C ILE A 165 2.90 7.84 -10.03
N GLY A 166 2.34 8.51 -11.04
CA GLY A 166 1.08 8.12 -11.69
C GLY A 166 -0.12 9.02 -11.39
N GLY A 167 -0.36 10.00 -12.26
CA GLY A 167 -1.68 10.63 -12.43
C GLY A 167 -1.84 11.99 -11.75
N GLY A 168 -1.68 13.05 -12.52
CA GLY A 168 -2.00 14.42 -12.09
C GLY A 168 -1.50 15.43 -13.10
N GLU A 169 -2.38 15.80 -14.04
CA GLU A 169 -2.32 16.97 -14.93
C GLU A 169 -0.92 17.38 -15.43
N ARG A 170 -0.40 16.68 -16.45
CA ARG A 170 0.68 17.24 -17.24
C ARG A 170 0.07 18.23 -18.24
N VAL A 171 0.29 19.52 -18.01
CA VAL A 171 0.38 20.46 -19.14
C VAL A 171 1.66 20.07 -19.87
N ILE A 172 1.54 19.17 -20.84
CA ILE A 172 2.61 18.82 -21.78
C ILE A 172 2.62 19.95 -22.82
N PRO A 173 3.70 20.73 -22.96
CA PRO A 173 3.92 21.50 -24.17
C PRO A 173 3.97 20.51 -25.34
N GLU A 174 3.14 20.72 -26.36
CA GLU A 174 2.86 19.82 -27.50
C GLU A 174 4.10 19.43 -28.35
N GLU A 175 5.32 19.79 -27.97
CA GLU A 175 6.51 19.70 -28.82
C GLU A 175 7.55 18.61 -28.48
N ALA A 176 7.34 17.70 -27.52
CA ALA A 176 8.29 16.58 -27.37
C ALA A 176 7.71 15.34 -26.71
N LEU A 177 7.50 14.28 -27.50
CA LEU A 177 8.21 13.00 -27.40
C LEU A 177 7.51 11.98 -28.32
N ASP A 178 8.23 11.54 -29.34
CA ASP A 178 7.76 10.65 -30.41
C ASP A 178 7.82 9.18 -29.92
N PRO A 179 6.70 8.57 -29.49
CA PRO A 179 6.69 7.31 -28.72
C PRO A 179 7.17 6.09 -29.51
N VAL A 180 7.35 6.23 -30.83
CA VAL A 180 7.80 5.15 -31.71
C VAL A 180 9.31 4.92 -31.61
N GLN A 181 10.11 5.95 -31.32
CA GLN A 181 11.57 5.79 -31.21
C GLN A 181 11.98 5.09 -29.90
N ASP A 182 11.35 5.43 -28.77
CA ASP A 182 11.70 4.86 -27.45
C ASP A 182 11.36 3.36 -27.33
N ILE A 183 10.32 2.88 -28.00
CA ILE A 183 9.95 1.46 -27.99
C ILE A 183 10.99 0.63 -28.77
N GLY A 184 11.52 1.18 -29.87
CA GLY A 184 12.55 0.53 -30.69
C GLY A 184 13.85 0.30 -29.90
N THR A 185 14.30 1.31 -29.17
CA THR A 185 15.53 1.23 -28.36
C THR A 185 15.41 0.24 -27.21
N ALA A 186 14.27 0.22 -26.51
CA ALA A 186 14.04 -0.74 -25.42
C ALA A 186 13.94 -2.20 -25.91
N MET A 187 13.36 -2.42 -27.09
CA MET A 187 13.26 -3.75 -27.71
C MET A 187 14.63 -4.28 -28.17
N ASP A 188 15.48 -3.41 -28.74
CA ASP A 188 16.82 -3.79 -29.20
C ASP A 188 17.73 -4.18 -28.01
N GLU A 189 17.63 -3.43 -26.91
CA GLU A 189 18.39 -3.73 -25.70
C GLU A 189 17.94 -5.04 -25.03
N LEU A 190 16.63 -5.31 -25.01
CA LEU A 190 16.08 -6.59 -24.55
C LEU A 190 16.54 -7.76 -25.44
N GLN A 191 16.51 -7.58 -26.76
CA GLN A 191 16.96 -8.59 -27.71
C GLN A 191 18.46 -8.89 -27.57
N ARG A 192 19.28 -7.85 -27.36
CA ARG A 192 20.72 -7.99 -27.14
C ARG A 192 21.03 -8.75 -25.85
N LEU A 193 20.33 -8.46 -24.76
CA LEU A 193 20.49 -9.18 -23.49
C LEU A 193 20.02 -10.63 -23.58
N LEU A 194 18.92 -10.89 -24.30
CA LEU A 194 18.39 -12.25 -24.51
C LEU A 194 19.35 -13.10 -25.36
N LEU A 195 19.83 -12.56 -26.49
CA LEU A 195 20.75 -13.25 -27.39
C LEU A 195 22.09 -13.56 -26.72
N LEU A 196 22.60 -12.65 -25.87
CA LEU A 196 23.80 -12.89 -25.09
C LEU A 196 23.62 -14.09 -24.14
N ASN A 197 22.53 -14.11 -23.37
CA ASN A 197 22.27 -15.18 -22.41
C ASN A 197 22.04 -16.54 -23.11
N VAL A 198 21.27 -16.56 -24.20
CA VAL A 198 21.05 -17.79 -24.99
C VAL A 198 22.35 -18.29 -25.61
N GLY A 199 23.18 -17.39 -26.14
CA GLY A 199 24.49 -17.75 -26.70
C GLY A 199 25.40 -18.45 -25.70
N VAL A 200 25.47 -17.94 -24.47
CA VAL A 200 26.26 -18.55 -23.38
C VAL A 200 25.77 -19.97 -23.07
N VAL A 201 24.45 -20.17 -22.96
CA VAL A 201 23.86 -21.49 -22.68
C VAL A 201 24.19 -22.49 -23.80
N VAL A 202 24.10 -22.08 -25.06
CA VAL A 202 24.42 -22.94 -26.21
C VAL A 202 25.90 -23.35 -26.19
N ILE A 203 26.81 -22.42 -25.92
CA ILE A 203 28.25 -22.70 -25.85
C ILE A 203 28.58 -23.69 -24.73
N ILE A 204 28.03 -23.48 -23.53
CA ILE A 204 28.25 -24.39 -22.39
C ILE A 204 27.72 -25.79 -22.72
N THR A 205 26.52 -25.87 -23.30
CA THR A 205 25.89 -27.14 -23.65
C THR A 205 26.68 -27.89 -24.73
N ALA A 206 27.14 -27.19 -25.77
CA ALA A 206 27.97 -27.77 -26.81
C ALA A 206 29.33 -28.23 -26.28
N GLY A 207 29.96 -27.46 -25.38
CA GLY A 207 31.21 -27.82 -24.72
C GLY A 207 31.08 -29.08 -23.87
N LEU A 208 30.02 -29.16 -23.05
CA LEU A 208 29.71 -30.35 -22.25
C LEU A 208 29.44 -31.58 -23.12
N ALA A 209 28.65 -31.42 -24.19
CA ALA A 209 28.38 -32.49 -25.14
C ALA A 209 29.65 -32.99 -25.83
N GLY A 210 30.54 -32.08 -26.25
CA GLY A 210 31.82 -32.41 -26.87
C GLY A 210 32.75 -33.18 -25.93
N ILE A 211 32.88 -32.73 -24.68
CA ILE A 211 33.66 -33.44 -23.65
C ILE A 211 33.08 -34.83 -23.40
N ALA A 212 31.76 -34.95 -23.25
CA ALA A 212 31.11 -36.24 -23.06
C ALA A 212 31.36 -37.21 -24.23
N LEU A 213 31.37 -36.70 -25.47
CA LEU A 213 31.62 -37.49 -26.68
C LEU A 213 33.08 -37.94 -26.78
N LEU A 214 34.03 -37.07 -26.40
CA LEU A 214 35.46 -37.41 -26.30
C LEU A 214 35.72 -38.48 -25.23
N ILE A 215 35.11 -38.35 -24.05
CA ILE A 215 35.20 -39.36 -22.98
C ILE A 215 34.62 -40.69 -23.48
N ARG A 216 33.43 -40.67 -24.10
CA ARG A 216 32.79 -41.87 -24.65
C ARG A 216 33.65 -42.58 -25.70
N ARG A 217 34.35 -41.82 -26.56
CA ARG A 217 35.29 -42.38 -27.56
C ARG A 217 36.55 -42.95 -26.92
N ARG A 218 37.06 -42.36 -25.84
CA ARG A 218 38.26 -42.83 -25.14
C ARG A 218 38.02 -44.08 -24.29
N THR A 219 36.80 -44.30 -23.81
CA THR A 219 36.41 -45.49 -23.04
C THR A 219 35.98 -46.68 -23.90
N ARG A 220 36.04 -46.59 -25.23
CA ARG A 220 35.84 -47.70 -26.15
C ARG A 220 37.16 -48.18 -26.74
#